data_AF-A0A1G5WK13-F1
#
_entry.id   AF-A0A1G5WK13-F1
#
_cell.length_a   1.000
_cell.length_b   1.000
_cell.length_c   1.000
_cell.angle_alpha   90.00
_cell.angle_beta   90.00
_cell.angle_gamma   90.00
#
_symmetry.space_group_name_H-M   'P 1'
#
loop_
_entity.id
_entity.type
_entity.pdbx_description
1 polymer ?
#
loop_
_entity_poly.entity_id
_entity_poly.type
_entity_poly.pdbx_seq_one_letter_code
_entity_poly.pdbx_strand_id
1 'polypeptide(L)'
;MAKKKSAFGVNIGSSSLLLIFVVLCLVSFAALSIVSSNADFKLGQKVMERTERYYEVSNQAQEAIAGVDDALAAAYKEAGGDEEAYFAKVGHTSSFEFQISDLQNLEISLEILYPEKAGDPFYRITKYKVVTNENITYDNTLNLFQ
;
A
#
# COMPACT_ATOMS: atom_id res chain seq x y z
N MET A 1 -61.30 44.92 42.54
CA MET A 1 -60.06 45.67 42.27
C MET A 1 -58.93 45.03 43.06
N ALA A 2 -57.90 44.50 42.41
CA ALA A 2 -56.51 44.48 42.91
C ALA A 2 -55.61 44.10 41.74
N LYS A 3 -54.50 44.82 41.61
CA LYS A 3 -53.77 45.11 40.38
C LYS A 3 -52.30 44.71 40.57
N LYS A 4 -51.74 44.08 39.51
CA LYS A 4 -50.37 44.24 38.96
C LYS A 4 -49.17 43.43 39.54
N LYS A 5 -48.69 42.57 38.62
CA LYS A 5 -47.35 42.36 37.99
C LYS A 5 -46.08 42.02 38.79
N SER A 6 -45.36 41.08 38.14
CA SER A 6 -43.91 40.98 37.86
C SER A 6 -42.98 40.74 39.05
N ALA A 7 -41.91 39.96 38.96
CA ALA A 7 -41.15 39.52 37.80
C ALA A 7 -40.61 38.12 38.07
N PHE A 8 -40.60 37.30 37.03
CA PHE A 8 -39.80 36.08 36.94
C PHE A 8 -38.33 36.48 37.15
N GLY A 9 -37.85 36.32 38.39
CA GLY A 9 -36.46 36.55 38.77
C GLY A 9 -35.58 35.45 38.19
N VAL A 10 -35.33 35.51 36.88
CA VAL A 10 -34.15 34.84 36.30
C VAL A 10 -32.96 35.50 36.96
N ASN A 11 -32.32 34.78 37.87
CA ASN A 11 -31.01 35.14 38.38
C ASN A 11 -30.06 35.16 37.18
N ILE A 12 -29.80 36.34 36.62
CA ILE A 12 -28.94 36.62 35.45
C ILE A 12 -27.58 35.91 35.54
N GLY A 13 -27.09 35.64 36.76
CA GLY A 13 -25.87 34.86 37.00
C GLY A 13 -25.98 33.36 36.70
N SER A 14 -27.13 32.72 36.94
CA SER A 14 -27.31 31.26 36.72
C SER A 14 -27.38 30.89 35.25
N SER A 15 -28.05 31.70 34.41
CA SER A 15 -28.07 31.52 32.95
C SER A 15 -26.71 31.80 32.32
N SER A 16 -25.92 32.73 32.88
CA SER A 16 -24.55 33.03 32.43
C SER A 16 -23.58 31.87 32.71
N LEU A 17 -23.69 31.23 33.88
CA LEU A 17 -22.87 30.06 34.24
C LEU A 17 -23.09 28.88 33.28
N LEU A 18 -24.33 28.61 32.88
CA LEU A 18 -24.64 27.56 31.90
C LEU A 18 -24.03 27.88 30.54
N LEU A 19 -24.10 29.14 30.09
CA LEU A 19 -23.49 29.57 28.83
C LEU A 19 -21.98 29.38 28.83
N ILE A 20 -21.29 29.76 29.91
CA ILE A 20 -19.84 29.56 30.04
C ILE A 20 -19.49 28.07 29.95
N PHE A 21 -20.24 27.21 30.63
CA PHE A 21 -20.00 25.76 30.59
C PHE A 21 -20.17 25.20 29.17
N VAL A 22 -21.24 25.59 28.46
CA VAL A 22 -21.46 25.20 27.06
C VAL A 22 -20.32 25.66 26.16
N VAL A 23 -19.83 26.90 26.33
CA VAL A 23 -18.69 27.39 25.56
C VAL A 23 -17.42 26.58 25.84
N LEU A 24 -17.12 26.26 27.11
CA LEU A 24 -15.98 25.40 27.44
C LEU A 24 -16.10 24.00 26.86
N CYS A 25 -17.32 23.42 26.86
CA CYS A 25 -17.59 22.16 26.18
C CYS A 25 -17.34 22.29 24.66
N LEU A 26 -17.87 23.33 24.00
CA LEU A 26 -17.68 23.54 22.56
C LEU A 26 -16.21 23.73 22.19
N VAL A 27 -15.44 24.47 22.98
CA VAL A 27 -13.99 24.63 22.78
C VAL A 27 -13.28 23.29 22.94
N SER A 28 -13.66 22.47 23.92
CA SER A 28 -13.06 21.14 24.12
C SER A 28 -13.38 20.20 22.96
N PHE A 29 -14.63 20.18 22.49
CA PHE A 29 -15.05 19.42 21.30
C PHE A 29 -14.31 19.90 20.05
N ALA A 30 -14.17 21.22 19.87
CA ALA A 30 -13.44 21.78 18.74
C ALA A 30 -11.95 21.36 18.77
N ALA A 31 -11.30 21.41 19.94
CA ALA A 31 -9.91 20.96 20.09
C ALA A 31 -9.75 19.47 19.74
N LEU A 32 -10.64 18.60 20.25
CA LEU A 32 -10.64 17.17 19.90
C LEU A 32 -10.87 16.96 18.40
N SER A 33 -11.79 17.71 17.78
CA SER A 33 -12.05 17.65 16.34
C SER A 33 -10.80 17.99 15.53
N ILE A 34 -10.06 19.04 15.90
CA ILE A 34 -8.83 19.45 15.20
C ILE A 34 -7.75 18.38 15.33
N VAL A 35 -7.55 17.85 16.54
CA VAL A 35 -6.54 16.81 16.79
C VAL A 35 -6.88 15.53 16.02
N SER A 36 -8.15 15.12 16.02
CA SER A 36 -8.62 13.97 15.24
C SER A 36 -8.39 14.18 13.75
N SER A 37 -8.81 15.32 13.19
CA SER A 37 -8.61 15.62 11.77
C SER A 37 -7.13 15.68 11.37
N ASN A 38 -6.23 16.10 12.27
CA ASN A 38 -4.79 16.06 11.99
C ASN A 38 -4.25 14.62 11.95
N ALA A 39 -4.73 13.76 12.85
CA ALA A 39 -4.37 12.34 12.83
C ALA A 39 -4.87 11.67 11.55
N ASP A 40 -6.13 11.91 11.17
CA ASP A 40 -6.73 11.39 9.93
C ASP A 40 -5.98 11.89 8.69
N PHE A 41 -5.59 13.17 8.66
CA PHE A 41 -4.79 13.74 7.58
C PHE A 41 -3.44 13.04 7.43
N LYS A 42 -2.72 12.83 8.53
CA LYS A 42 -1.42 12.12 8.52
C LYS A 42 -1.57 10.67 8.09
N LEU A 43 -2.63 9.99 8.53
CA LEU A 43 -2.92 8.63 8.09
C LEU A 43 -3.24 8.59 6.60
N GLY A 44 -4.07 9.53 6.11
CA GLY A 44 -4.39 9.67 4.69
C GLY A 44 -3.14 9.89 3.84
N GLN A 45 -2.21 10.73 4.29
CA GLN A 45 -0.93 10.95 3.62
C GLN A 45 -0.11 9.65 3.50
N LYS A 46 -0.01 8.88 4.59
CA LYS A 46 0.70 7.58 4.57
C LYS A 46 0.04 6.57 3.64
N VAL A 47 -1.29 6.53 3.61
CA VAL A 47 -2.05 5.65 2.70
C VAL A 47 -1.79 6.06 1.25
N MET A 48 -1.85 7.36 0.94
CA MET A 48 -1.56 7.88 -0.39
C MET A 48 -0.15 7.50 -0.85
N GLU A 49 0.87 7.77 -0.04
CA GLU A 49 2.27 7.45 -0.35
C GLU A 49 2.46 5.94 -0.59
N ARG A 50 1.85 5.10 0.25
CA ARG A 50 1.88 3.65 0.08
C ARG A 50 1.23 3.21 -1.23
N THR A 51 0.09 3.80 -1.58
CA THR A 51 -0.62 3.49 -2.82
C THR A 51 0.18 3.92 -4.04
N GLU A 52 0.76 5.10 -4.02
CA GLU A 52 1.64 5.60 -5.10
C GLU A 52 2.82 4.65 -5.32
N ARG A 53 3.55 4.32 -4.26
CA ARG A 53 4.71 3.43 -4.33
C ARG A 53 4.34 2.03 -4.80
N TYR A 54 3.19 1.50 -4.38
CA TYR A 54 2.69 0.22 -4.87
C TYR A 54 2.49 0.23 -6.39
N TYR A 55 1.87 1.28 -6.93
CA TYR A 55 1.62 1.37 -8.37
C TYR A 55 2.89 1.66 -9.16
N GLU A 56 3.83 2.45 -8.63
CA GLU A 56 5.14 2.64 -9.24
C GLU A 56 5.87 1.31 -9.40
N VAL A 57 5.93 0.51 -8.33
CA VAL A 57 6.52 -0.84 -8.35
C VAL A 57 5.77 -1.78 -9.28
N SER A 58 4.44 -1.71 -9.30
CA SER A 58 3.62 -2.50 -10.24
C SER A 58 3.94 -2.16 -11.70
N ASN A 59 4.23 -0.90 -12.02
CA ASN A 59 4.61 -0.49 -13.37
C ASN A 59 6.01 -1.00 -13.73
N GLN A 60 6.98 -0.89 -12.81
CA GLN A 60 8.32 -1.44 -13.01
C GLN A 60 8.28 -2.97 -13.23
N ALA A 61 7.42 -3.66 -12.49
CA ALA A 61 7.17 -5.08 -12.67
C ALA A 61 6.61 -5.40 -14.06
N GLN A 62 5.66 -4.61 -14.56
CA GLN A 62 5.11 -4.81 -15.91
C GLN A 62 6.16 -4.55 -17.00
N GLU A 63 7.02 -3.55 -16.82
CA GLU A 63 8.12 -3.28 -17.74
C GLU A 63 9.12 -4.45 -17.77
N ALA A 64 9.43 -5.03 -16.61
CA ALA A 64 10.27 -6.23 -16.54
C ALA A 64 9.63 -7.43 -17.22
N ILE A 65 8.31 -7.64 -17.05
CA ILE A 65 7.57 -8.70 -17.75
C ILE A 65 7.60 -8.46 -19.26
N ALA A 66 7.38 -7.23 -19.73
CA ALA A 66 7.48 -6.91 -21.16
C ALA A 66 8.88 -7.22 -21.73
N GLY A 67 9.94 -6.96 -20.98
CA GLY A 67 11.29 -7.36 -21.36
C GLY A 67 11.48 -8.89 -21.44
N VAL A 68 10.81 -9.65 -20.57
CA VAL A 68 10.76 -11.11 -20.68
C VAL A 68 10.03 -11.54 -21.93
N ASP A 69 8.88 -10.92 -22.26
CA ASP A 69 8.10 -11.23 -23.45
C ASP A 69 8.94 -11.09 -24.72
N ASP A 70 9.67 -9.99 -24.83
CA ASP A 70 10.58 -9.72 -25.95
C ASP A 70 11.72 -10.74 -26.01
N ALA A 71 12.30 -11.10 -24.86
CA ALA A 71 13.38 -12.08 -24.77
C ALA A 71 12.92 -13.50 -25.16
N LEU A 72 11.75 -13.93 -24.69
CA LEU A 72 11.16 -15.23 -25.04
C LEU A 72 10.77 -15.27 -26.52
N ALA A 73 10.19 -14.20 -27.06
CA ALA A 73 9.86 -14.11 -28.48
C ALA A 73 11.10 -14.17 -29.39
N ALA A 74 12.20 -13.53 -28.98
CA ALA A 74 13.48 -13.62 -29.69
C ALA A 74 14.07 -15.05 -29.61
N ALA A 75 14.08 -15.65 -28.41
CA ALA A 75 14.57 -17.01 -28.21
C ALA A 75 13.78 -18.04 -29.03
N TYR A 76 12.46 -17.91 -29.11
CA TYR A 76 11.62 -18.80 -29.92
C TYR A 76 11.94 -18.71 -31.41
N LYS A 77 12.16 -17.51 -31.94
CA LYS A 77 12.56 -17.30 -33.34
C LYS A 77 13.92 -17.92 -33.66
N GLU A 78 14.85 -17.83 -32.71
CA GLU A 78 16.20 -18.40 -32.87
C GLU A 78 16.22 -19.93 -32.73
N ALA A 79 15.38 -20.48 -31.86
CA ALA A 79 15.29 -21.93 -31.62
C ALA A 79 14.71 -22.69 -32.83
N GLY A 80 13.99 -22.00 -33.73
CA GLY A 80 13.61 -22.55 -35.04
C GLY A 80 12.76 -23.84 -34.99
N GLY A 81 12.01 -24.06 -33.91
CA GLY A 81 11.21 -25.28 -33.72
C GLY A 81 11.81 -26.31 -32.76
N ASP A 82 13.01 -26.06 -32.21
CA ASP A 82 13.63 -26.92 -31.22
C ASP A 82 13.27 -26.46 -29.79
N GLU A 83 12.44 -27.26 -29.11
CA GLU A 83 12.00 -27.01 -27.74
C GLU A 83 13.16 -27.06 -26.74
N GLU A 84 14.11 -27.97 -26.95
CA GLU A 84 15.19 -28.22 -26.00
C GLU A 84 16.25 -27.12 -26.09
N ALA A 85 16.52 -26.63 -27.31
CA ALA A 85 17.34 -25.44 -27.53
C ALA A 85 16.71 -24.15 -26.96
N TYR A 86 15.38 -24.04 -27.01
CA TYR A 86 14.66 -22.91 -26.41
C TYR A 86 14.84 -22.91 -24.88
N PHE A 87 14.47 -23.99 -24.20
CA PHE A 87 14.58 -24.06 -22.74
C PHE A 87 16.03 -23.98 -22.24
N ALA A 88 17.01 -24.46 -23.01
CA ALA A 88 18.42 -24.28 -22.69
C ALA A 88 18.84 -22.81 -22.62
N LYS A 89 18.16 -21.92 -23.38
CA LYS A 89 18.47 -20.48 -23.43
C LYS A 89 17.70 -19.67 -22.38
N VAL A 90 16.40 -19.95 -22.20
CA VAL A 90 15.51 -19.13 -21.37
C VAL A 90 15.21 -19.72 -19.99
N GLY A 91 15.48 -21.02 -19.80
CA GLY A 91 15.11 -21.75 -18.59
C GLY A 91 13.61 -22.02 -18.49
N HIS A 92 13.20 -22.67 -17.40
CA HIS A 92 11.80 -23.07 -17.18
C HIS A 92 11.02 -22.10 -16.29
N THR A 93 11.70 -21.27 -15.50
CA THR A 93 11.07 -20.34 -14.58
C THR A 93 11.84 -19.03 -14.51
N SER A 94 11.12 -17.95 -14.29
CA SER A 94 11.70 -16.63 -14.05
C SER A 94 10.99 -15.97 -12.87
N SER A 95 11.76 -15.44 -11.93
CA SER A 95 11.23 -14.84 -10.70
C SER A 95 11.81 -13.46 -10.49
N PHE A 96 10.95 -12.52 -10.11
CA PHE A 96 11.28 -11.14 -9.84
C PHE A 96 10.77 -10.72 -8.47
N GLU A 97 11.52 -9.82 -7.86
CA GLU A 97 11.17 -9.23 -6.58
C GLU A 97 11.43 -7.73 -6.64
N PHE A 98 10.39 -6.96 -6.35
CA PHE A 98 10.47 -5.50 -6.34
C PHE A 98 10.09 -4.96 -4.96
N GLN A 99 10.93 -4.11 -4.39
CA GLN A 99 10.68 -3.57 -3.06
C GLN A 99 9.63 -2.47 -3.10
N ILE A 100 8.53 -2.66 -2.35
CA ILE A 100 7.49 -1.63 -2.11
C ILE A 100 7.79 -0.87 -0.82
N SER A 101 8.42 -1.48 0.18
CA SER A 101 8.95 -0.79 1.37
C SER A 101 9.93 -1.70 2.07
N ASP A 102 10.56 -1.23 3.14
CA ASP A 102 11.48 -2.02 3.98
C ASP A 102 10.87 -3.35 4.46
N LEU A 103 9.54 -3.44 4.50
CA LEU A 103 8.81 -4.61 4.97
C LEU A 103 8.02 -5.33 3.88
N GLN A 104 7.85 -4.76 2.68
CA GLN A 104 6.93 -5.30 1.68
C GLN A 104 7.58 -5.37 0.31
N ASN A 105 7.50 -6.56 -0.31
CA ASN A 105 7.99 -6.81 -1.64
C ASN A 105 6.86 -7.31 -2.55
N LEU A 106 6.88 -6.92 -3.81
CA LEU A 106 6.07 -7.51 -4.87
C LEU A 106 6.85 -8.68 -5.47
N GLU A 107 6.36 -9.89 -5.22
CA GLU A 107 6.94 -11.11 -5.77
C GLU A 107 6.17 -11.57 -7.00
N ILE A 108 6.92 -11.86 -8.06
CA ILE A 108 6.40 -12.33 -9.34
C ILE A 108 7.14 -13.59 -9.72
N SER A 109 6.39 -14.62 -10.12
CA SER A 109 6.96 -15.86 -10.65
C SER A 109 6.25 -16.23 -11.94
N LEU A 110 7.06 -16.51 -12.95
CA LEU A 110 6.67 -16.90 -14.29
C LEU A 110 7.12 -18.34 -14.51
N GLU A 111 6.22 -19.15 -15.06
CA GLU A 111 6.52 -20.45 -15.62
C GLU A 111 6.62 -20.29 -17.13
N ILE A 112 7.78 -20.62 -17.69
CA ILE A 112 8.06 -20.46 -19.13
C ILE A 112 7.48 -21.66 -19.87
N LEU A 113 6.78 -21.36 -20.97
CA LEU A 113 6.12 -22.33 -21.82
C LEU A 113 6.72 -22.29 -23.22
N TYR A 114 6.65 -23.43 -23.91
CA TYR A 114 6.96 -23.51 -25.33
C TYR A 114 5.67 -23.42 -26.14
N PRO A 115 5.51 -22.47 -27.07
CA PRO A 115 4.31 -22.36 -27.87
C PRO A 115 4.31 -23.38 -29.02
N GLU A 116 3.39 -24.33 -28.97
CA GLU A 116 3.21 -25.37 -29.99
C GLU A 116 2.43 -24.85 -31.21
N LYS A 117 1.54 -23.88 -31.01
CA LYS A 117 0.72 -23.28 -32.06
C LYS A 117 0.92 -21.77 -32.13
N ALA A 118 0.72 -21.23 -33.33
CA ALA A 118 0.72 -19.79 -33.55
C ALA A 118 -0.36 -19.12 -32.69
N GLY A 119 0.08 -18.33 -31.70
CA GLY A 119 -0.80 -17.62 -30.75
C GLY A 119 -0.77 -18.18 -29.33
N ASP A 120 -0.05 -19.27 -29.07
CA ASP A 120 0.13 -19.76 -27.70
C ASP A 120 1.04 -18.80 -26.89
N PRO A 121 0.76 -18.62 -25.58
CA PRO A 121 1.55 -17.74 -24.72
C PRO A 121 2.93 -18.36 -24.40
N PHE A 122 3.96 -17.50 -24.31
CA PHE A 122 5.32 -17.92 -23.96
C PHE A 122 5.53 -18.21 -22.47
N TYR A 123 4.61 -17.79 -21.61
CA TYR A 123 4.71 -17.97 -20.17
C TYR A 123 3.34 -17.90 -19.50
N ARG A 124 3.30 -18.34 -18.25
CA ARG A 124 2.17 -18.20 -17.35
C ARG A 124 2.63 -17.58 -16.03
N ILE A 125 1.96 -16.51 -15.61
CA ILE A 125 2.18 -15.94 -14.29
C ILE A 125 1.60 -16.91 -13.24
N THR A 126 2.47 -17.49 -12.42
CA THR A 126 2.08 -18.40 -11.34
C THR A 126 1.95 -17.68 -10.00
N LYS A 127 2.68 -16.58 -9.83
CA LYS A 127 2.63 -15.75 -8.63
C LYS A 127 2.71 -14.27 -8.99
N TYR A 128 1.81 -13.47 -8.41
CA TYR A 128 1.85 -12.01 -8.44
C TYR A 128 1.27 -11.52 -7.11
N LYS A 129 2.11 -11.31 -6.10
CA LYS A 129 1.63 -11.06 -4.74
C LYS A 129 2.55 -10.13 -3.97
N VAL A 130 1.96 -9.22 -3.21
CA VAL A 130 2.68 -8.47 -2.16
C VAL A 130 2.89 -9.37 -0.95
N VAL A 131 4.15 -9.58 -0.60
CA VAL A 131 4.58 -10.35 0.57
C VAL A 131 5.18 -9.38 1.58
N THR A 132 4.79 -9.53 2.84
CA THR A 132 5.41 -8.81 3.95
C THR A 132 6.55 -9.68 4.49
N ASN A 133 7.77 -9.17 4.49
CA ASN A 133 8.92 -9.86 5.07
C ASN A 133 8.77 -9.90 6.59
N GLU A 134 8.43 -11.07 7.12
CA GLU A 134 8.40 -11.32 8.58
C GLU A 134 9.82 -11.55 9.16
N ASN A 135 10.84 -11.67 8.30
CA ASN A 135 12.23 -11.78 8.73
C ASN A 135 12.83 -10.39 8.95
N ILE A 136 12.70 -9.90 10.19
CA ILE A 136 13.66 -8.96 10.75
C ILE A 136 15.00 -9.72 10.77
N THR A 137 15.91 -9.43 9.84
CA THR A 137 17.28 -9.90 9.94
C THR A 137 17.88 -9.20 11.15
N TYR A 138 17.87 -9.86 12.32
CA TYR A 138 18.63 -9.40 13.46
C TYR A 138 20.10 -9.43 13.05
N ASP A 139 20.68 -8.25 12.89
CA ASP A 139 22.10 -8.07 12.68
C ASP A 139 22.86 -8.59 13.92
N ASN A 140 23.23 -9.86 13.88
CA ASN A 140 24.02 -10.52 14.91
C ASN A 140 25.53 -10.26 14.75
N THR A 141 25.95 -9.20 14.02
CA THR A 141 27.37 -8.78 13.98
C THR A 141 27.85 -8.09 15.25
N LEU A 142 27.08 -8.17 16.34
CA LEU A 142 27.60 -7.96 17.69
C LEU A 142 28.75 -8.94 17.95
N ASN A 143 29.96 -8.45 17.73
CA ASN A 143 31.20 -9.02 18.25
C ASN A 143 30.99 -9.18 19.77
N LEU A 144 30.73 -10.41 20.19
CA LEU A 144 30.86 -10.78 21.59
C LEU A 144 32.34 -10.57 21.94
N PHE A 145 32.63 -9.48 22.64
CA PHE A 145 33.93 -9.31 23.27
C PHE A 145 34.08 -10.43 24.32
N GLN A 146 34.99 -11.35 24.00
CA GLN A 146 35.78 -12.28 24.81
C GLN A 146 35.12 -13.02 25.99
#